data_AF-A0A2E6LQ24-F1
#
_entry.id   AF-A0A2E6LQ24-F1
#
_cell.length_a   1.000
_cell.length_b   1.000
_cell.length_c   1.000
_cell.angle_alpha   90.00
_cell.angle_beta   90.00
_cell.angle_gamma   90.00
#
_symmetry.space_group_name_H-M   'P 1'
#
loop_
_entity.id
_entity.type
_entity.pdbx_description
1 polymer ?
#
loop_
_entity_poly.entity_id
_entity_poly.type
_entity_poly.pdbx_seq_one_letter_code
_entity_poly.pdbx_strand_id
1 'polypeptide(L)'
;MRTVTTLLTALLIAGCGDTGSPTDQAAGAAAEERPSAASFEEEFRLALETARPGDVIEVPAGTHAFTRSVTLNTDGVTIRGAGMDDSVLSFAGQIAGAEGLLVNASDFTIEDLAIEDTVGDALKVNEGRNIVIRRVRTEWTNGPDTENGAYGIYPVQTENVLVDGVVAIGASDAGIYVGQSRNVVVKNSRAEYNVAGIEIENTVHADVFDNVARNNTGGVLVFNMPDLPQLGHSTRVFDNDITGNNTANFGAPGSAVASVPAGTGIIINSNDKVEIFNNRVGDNKTANVLISSAFSAAYSGERETAADFDPYPEAIFIYDNSFGEAGSAPDREELDALRVGLFGETGSLPDIVWDGIANPERNADVAAICIADEGAGFVNVDAANGYASPSTDLAPHACSHEKLPPVSLELGS
;
A
#
# COMPACT_ATOMS: atom_id res chain seq x y z
N MET A 1 -54.32 -29.03 13.07
CA MET A 1 -54.51 -30.05 14.12
C MET A 1 -53.11 -30.52 14.53
N ARG A 2 -52.36 -30.02 15.52
CA ARG A 2 -52.62 -29.40 16.82
C ARG A 2 -53.63 -30.14 17.68
N THR A 3 -53.12 -31.06 18.52
CA THR A 3 -53.47 -31.13 19.94
C THR A 3 -52.45 -31.95 20.74
N VAL A 4 -51.98 -31.33 21.82
CA VAL A 4 -51.23 -31.89 22.94
C VAL A 4 -52.22 -32.62 23.85
N THR A 5 -51.86 -33.77 24.44
CA THR A 5 -52.44 -34.18 25.73
C THR A 5 -51.48 -35.08 26.52
N THR A 6 -51.14 -34.56 27.70
CA THR A 6 -50.43 -35.13 28.85
C THR A 6 -51.17 -36.33 29.45
N LEU A 7 -50.47 -37.30 30.06
CA LEU A 7 -50.96 -37.93 31.29
C LEU A 7 -49.81 -38.43 32.19
N LEU A 8 -50.04 -38.22 33.47
CA LEU A 8 -49.19 -38.35 34.65
C LEU A 8 -49.54 -39.67 35.36
N THR A 9 -48.56 -40.43 35.88
CA THR A 9 -48.77 -41.25 37.10
C THR A 9 -47.46 -41.68 37.76
N ALA A 10 -47.39 -41.48 39.07
CA ALA A 10 -46.31 -41.88 39.97
C ALA A 10 -46.47 -43.32 40.48
N LEU A 11 -45.39 -43.95 40.95
CA LEU A 11 -45.39 -44.83 42.13
C LEU A 11 -43.96 -45.10 42.65
N LEU A 12 -43.78 -44.95 43.96
CA LEU A 12 -42.59 -45.33 44.76
C LEU A 12 -42.63 -46.82 45.14
N ILE A 13 -41.46 -47.40 45.50
CA ILE A 13 -41.13 -48.42 46.54
C ILE A 13 -39.59 -48.58 46.48
N ALA A 14 -38.76 -48.09 47.42
CA ALA A 14 -38.46 -48.50 48.80
C ALA A 14 -37.39 -49.62 48.96
N GLY A 15 -36.38 -49.33 49.79
CA GLY A 15 -35.35 -50.25 50.33
C GLY A 15 -34.15 -49.43 50.84
N CYS A 16 -34.16 -48.89 52.07
CA CYS A 16 -33.61 -49.46 53.32
C CYS A 16 -32.22 -50.11 53.13
N GLY A 17 -31.12 -49.76 53.81
CA GLY A 17 -30.84 -48.92 54.97
C GLY A 17 -29.64 -49.54 55.72
N ASP A 18 -28.66 -48.73 56.13
CA ASP A 18 -27.89 -48.85 57.39
C ASP A 18 -26.82 -47.73 57.45
N THR A 19 -27.06 -46.64 58.17
CA THR A 19 -26.70 -46.34 59.58
C THR A 19 -25.24 -45.89 59.78
N GLY A 20 -25.09 -44.59 60.03
CA GLY A 20 -23.87 -43.99 60.58
C GLY A 20 -23.90 -42.45 60.54
N SER A 21 -24.63 -41.82 61.47
CA SER A 21 -24.51 -40.38 61.80
C SER A 21 -23.33 -40.16 62.80
N PRO A 22 -22.87 -38.93 63.14
CA PRO A 22 -23.40 -37.60 62.79
C PRO A 22 -22.37 -36.48 62.43
N THR A 23 -22.92 -35.40 61.85
CA THR A 23 -22.51 -33.96 61.92
C THR A 23 -21.10 -33.57 61.45
N ASP A 24 -20.99 -32.74 60.40
CA ASP A 24 -21.17 -31.29 60.48
C ASP A 24 -21.23 -30.63 59.10
N GLN A 25 -21.85 -29.45 59.06
CA GLN A 25 -22.21 -28.67 57.88
C GLN A 25 -21.02 -28.24 57.02
N ALA A 26 -21.17 -28.31 55.69
CA ALA A 26 -20.56 -27.36 54.77
C ALA A 26 -21.48 -27.15 53.56
N ALA A 27 -21.97 -25.92 53.46
CA ALA A 27 -22.78 -25.43 52.35
C ALA A 27 -22.06 -25.66 51.02
N GLY A 28 -22.78 -26.21 50.05
CA GLY A 28 -22.37 -26.17 48.66
C GLY A 28 -22.42 -24.71 48.19
N ALA A 29 -21.28 -24.04 48.21
CA ALA A 29 -21.06 -22.87 47.38
C ALA A 29 -20.97 -23.36 45.94
N ALA A 30 -22.00 -23.08 45.15
CA ALA A 30 -21.86 -23.02 43.71
C ALA A 30 -20.69 -22.07 43.45
N ALA A 31 -19.63 -22.58 42.84
CA ALA A 31 -18.60 -21.74 42.28
C ALA A 31 -19.26 -20.94 41.16
N GLU A 32 -19.60 -19.68 41.45
CA GLU A 32 -19.84 -18.69 40.42
C GLU A 32 -18.61 -18.67 39.53
N GLU A 33 -18.79 -19.08 38.27
CA GLU A 33 -17.84 -18.80 37.20
C GLU A 33 -17.60 -17.28 37.22
N ARG A 34 -16.39 -16.90 37.67
CA ARG A 34 -15.91 -15.53 37.49
C ARG A 34 -16.04 -15.21 36.00
N PRO A 35 -16.48 -13.99 35.61
CA PRO A 35 -16.39 -13.60 34.22
C PRO A 35 -14.93 -13.80 33.81
N SER A 36 -14.69 -14.53 32.71
CA SER A 36 -13.36 -14.54 32.10
C SER A 36 -12.98 -13.07 31.88
N ALA A 37 -11.74 -12.70 32.22
CA ALA A 37 -11.22 -11.41 31.79
C ALA A 37 -11.52 -11.25 30.30
N ALA A 38 -11.99 -10.07 29.89
CA ALA A 38 -12.29 -9.80 28.49
C ALA A 38 -11.05 -10.13 27.64
N SER A 39 -11.25 -10.63 26.42
CA SER A 39 -10.10 -10.83 25.53
C SER A 39 -9.47 -9.47 25.20
N PHE A 40 -8.18 -9.46 24.83
CA PHE A 40 -7.55 -8.21 24.39
C PHE A 40 -8.31 -7.58 23.21
N GLU A 41 -8.84 -8.39 22.27
CA GLU A 41 -9.70 -7.92 21.18
C GLU A 41 -10.92 -7.14 21.71
N GLU A 42 -11.61 -7.64 22.74
CA GLU A 42 -12.76 -6.97 23.35
C GLU A 42 -12.36 -5.67 24.07
N GLU A 43 -11.25 -5.68 24.80
CA GLU A 43 -10.73 -4.50 25.50
C GLU A 43 -10.29 -3.42 24.51
N PHE A 44 -9.55 -3.79 23.48
CA PHE A 44 -9.06 -2.89 22.44
C PHE A 44 -10.23 -2.29 21.64
N ARG A 45 -11.20 -3.11 21.23
CA ARG A 45 -12.40 -2.61 20.53
C ARG A 45 -13.17 -1.62 21.41
N LEU A 46 -13.38 -1.93 22.68
CA LEU A 46 -14.06 -1.02 23.60
C LEU A 46 -13.28 0.30 23.79
N ALA A 47 -11.95 0.24 23.86
CA ALA A 47 -11.10 1.42 23.93
C ALA A 47 -11.27 2.31 22.69
N LEU A 48 -11.28 1.74 21.48
CA LEU A 48 -11.53 2.48 20.24
C LEU A 48 -12.94 3.09 20.19
N GLU A 49 -13.96 2.34 20.61
CA GLU A 49 -15.36 2.78 20.61
C GLU A 49 -15.65 3.92 21.61
N THR A 50 -14.89 3.96 22.71
CA THR A 50 -15.11 4.92 23.81
C THR A 50 -14.03 6.01 23.91
N ALA A 51 -13.10 6.02 22.95
CA ALA A 51 -12.03 6.99 22.87
C ALA A 51 -12.57 8.43 22.81
N ARG A 52 -11.78 9.36 23.34
CA ARG A 52 -12.00 10.80 23.27
C ARG A 52 -10.76 11.47 22.71
N PRO A 53 -10.89 12.67 22.13
CA PRO A 53 -9.73 13.43 21.68
C PRO A 53 -8.69 13.60 22.80
N GLY A 54 -7.43 13.30 22.48
CA GLY A 54 -6.29 13.29 23.39
C GLY A 54 -6.04 11.94 24.08
N ASP A 55 -6.91 10.95 23.92
CA ASP A 55 -6.69 9.62 24.48
C ASP A 55 -5.55 8.88 23.73
N VAL A 56 -4.79 8.10 24.50
CA VAL A 56 -3.77 7.19 24.01
C VAL A 56 -4.23 5.76 24.31
N ILE A 57 -4.35 4.95 23.27
CA ILE A 57 -4.70 3.53 23.35
C ILE A 57 -3.41 2.73 23.22
N GLU A 58 -3.00 2.09 24.31
CA GLU A 58 -1.77 1.31 24.38
C GLU A 58 -2.00 -0.15 23.93
N VAL A 59 -1.12 -0.67 23.08
CA VAL A 59 -1.05 -2.08 22.66
C VAL A 59 0.15 -2.70 23.38
N PRO A 60 -0.06 -3.52 24.42
CA PRO A 60 1.03 -4.11 25.17
C PRO A 60 1.83 -5.08 24.29
N ALA A 61 3.08 -5.34 24.66
CA ALA A 61 3.90 -6.34 23.99
C ALA A 61 3.21 -7.72 24.02
N GLY A 62 3.31 -8.45 22.92
CA GLY A 62 2.67 -9.72 22.66
C GLY A 62 1.98 -9.76 21.29
N THR A 63 1.57 -10.97 20.90
CA THR A 63 0.72 -11.20 19.73
C THR A 63 -0.72 -11.33 20.18
N HIS A 64 -1.57 -10.44 19.68
CA HIS A 64 -2.97 -10.34 20.06
C HIS A 64 -3.84 -10.79 18.88
N ALA A 65 -4.63 -11.83 19.08
CA ALA A 65 -5.47 -12.40 18.03
C ALA A 65 -6.76 -11.59 17.87
N PHE A 66 -7.08 -11.25 16.62
CA PHE A 66 -8.32 -10.62 16.21
C PHE A 66 -9.09 -11.56 15.28
N THR A 67 -10.41 -11.60 15.47
CA THR A 67 -11.33 -12.37 14.63
C THR A 67 -12.19 -11.47 13.76
N ARG A 68 -12.15 -10.15 13.98
CA ARG A 68 -12.96 -9.15 13.27
C ARG A 68 -12.17 -7.86 13.07
N SER A 69 -12.52 -7.11 12.03
CA SER A 69 -12.04 -5.73 11.85
C SER A 69 -12.35 -4.86 13.07
N VAL A 70 -11.44 -3.93 13.38
CA VAL A 70 -11.65 -2.89 14.39
C VAL A 70 -11.68 -1.51 13.76
N THR A 71 -12.39 -0.57 14.39
CA THR A 71 -12.65 0.75 13.81
C THR A 71 -12.48 1.86 14.83
N LEU A 72 -11.77 2.92 14.43
CA LEU A 72 -11.67 4.19 15.15
C LEU A 72 -12.40 5.29 14.36
N ASN A 73 -13.28 6.03 15.02
CA ASN A 73 -14.01 7.16 14.40
C ASN A 73 -13.83 8.48 15.17
N THR A 74 -12.85 8.54 16.07
CA THR A 74 -12.64 9.68 16.96
C THR A 74 -11.35 10.39 16.63
N ASP A 75 -11.46 11.68 16.36
CA ASP A 75 -10.32 12.56 16.11
C ASP A 75 -9.39 12.70 17.33
N GLY A 76 -8.12 13.00 17.09
CA GLY A 76 -7.18 13.35 18.16
C GLY A 76 -6.69 12.16 18.99
N VAL A 77 -6.82 10.94 18.48
CA VAL A 77 -6.45 9.71 19.20
C VAL A 77 -5.08 9.22 18.76
N THR A 78 -4.29 8.71 19.71
CA THR A 78 -3.06 7.97 19.42
C THR A 78 -3.24 6.49 19.73
N ILE A 79 -2.82 5.60 18.83
CA ILE A 79 -2.63 4.18 19.09
C ILE A 79 -1.12 3.93 19.17
N ARG A 80 -0.64 3.34 20.28
CA ARG A 80 0.80 3.14 20.51
C ARG A 80 1.08 1.71 20.95
N GLY A 81 2.06 1.06 20.35
CA GLY A 81 2.61 -0.20 20.85
C GLY A 81 3.98 -0.07 21.51
N ALA A 82 4.56 -1.21 21.88
CA ALA A 82 5.88 -1.31 22.50
C ALA A 82 7.03 -1.38 21.48
N GLY A 83 6.71 -1.51 20.19
CA GLY A 83 7.64 -1.72 19.08
C GLY A 83 6.98 -2.58 17.99
N MET A 84 7.32 -2.35 16.72
CA MET A 84 6.73 -3.12 15.59
C MET A 84 7.05 -4.63 15.62
N ASP A 85 8.09 -5.03 16.37
CA ASP A 85 8.45 -6.43 16.58
C ASP A 85 7.89 -6.99 17.91
N ASP A 86 7.37 -6.12 18.78
CA ASP A 86 6.94 -6.46 20.14
C ASP A 86 5.42 -6.47 20.30
N SER A 87 4.70 -5.51 19.69
CA SER A 87 3.24 -5.39 19.78
C SER A 87 2.59 -5.75 18.44
N VAL A 88 1.96 -6.93 18.35
CA VAL A 88 1.42 -7.46 17.09
C VAL A 88 -0.09 -7.65 17.19
N LEU A 89 -0.84 -7.05 16.27
CA LEU A 89 -2.26 -7.31 16.03
C LEU A 89 -2.35 -8.36 14.90
N SER A 90 -2.65 -9.62 15.25
CA SER A 90 -2.69 -10.72 14.27
C SER A 90 -4.13 -11.05 13.87
N PHE A 91 -4.40 -11.02 12.56
CA PHE A 91 -5.70 -11.27 11.94
C PHE A 91 -5.75 -12.61 11.20
N ALA A 92 -4.78 -13.51 11.43
CA ALA A 92 -4.76 -14.86 10.82
C ALA A 92 -6.04 -15.69 11.09
N GLY A 93 -6.84 -15.31 12.09
CA GLY A 93 -8.13 -15.91 12.42
C GLY A 93 -9.35 -15.03 12.07
N GLN A 94 -9.21 -14.02 11.22
CA GLN A 94 -10.27 -13.08 10.86
C GLN A 94 -11.40 -13.79 10.11
N ILE A 95 -12.61 -13.70 10.67
CA ILE A 95 -13.83 -14.32 10.12
C ILE A 95 -14.88 -13.28 9.72
N ALA A 96 -14.65 -11.99 9.98
CA ALA A 96 -15.58 -10.92 9.65
C ALA A 96 -14.88 -9.58 9.39
N GLY A 97 -15.39 -8.85 8.40
CA GLY A 97 -14.77 -7.63 7.88
C GLY A 97 -13.53 -7.94 7.03
N ALA A 98 -13.04 -6.96 6.28
CA ALA A 98 -11.87 -7.13 5.43
C ALA A 98 -10.63 -6.47 6.08
N GLU A 99 -10.81 -5.29 6.65
CA GLU A 99 -9.71 -4.49 7.18
C GLU A 99 -9.19 -5.03 8.52
N GLY A 100 -7.92 -4.82 8.83
CA GLY A 100 -7.40 -4.99 10.19
C GLY A 100 -7.89 -3.86 11.08
N LEU A 101 -7.39 -2.65 10.79
CA LEU A 101 -7.77 -1.41 11.45
C LEU A 101 -8.27 -0.38 10.43
N LEU A 102 -9.54 0.00 10.56
CA LEU A 102 -10.15 1.10 9.82
C LEU A 102 -10.19 2.37 10.69
N VAL A 103 -9.71 3.48 10.16
CA VAL A 103 -9.70 4.78 10.85
C VAL A 103 -10.44 5.81 9.99
N ASN A 104 -11.46 6.45 10.56
CA ASN A 104 -12.17 7.58 9.96
C ASN A 104 -12.02 8.78 10.90
N ALA A 105 -10.84 9.40 10.94
CA ALA A 105 -10.49 10.39 11.94
C ALA A 105 -9.42 11.37 11.46
N SER A 106 -9.41 12.57 12.03
CA SER A 106 -8.33 13.56 11.92
C SER A 106 -7.46 13.59 13.17
N ASP A 107 -6.29 14.22 13.08
CA ASP A 107 -5.34 14.36 14.18
C ASP A 107 -4.98 12.99 14.81
N PHE A 108 -4.79 12.00 13.93
CA PHE A 108 -4.60 10.61 14.30
C PHE A 108 -3.12 10.24 14.24
N THR A 109 -2.65 9.55 15.28
CA THR A 109 -1.32 8.93 15.29
C THR A 109 -1.42 7.44 15.55
N ILE A 110 -0.69 6.64 14.78
CA ILE A 110 -0.40 5.25 15.10
C ILE A 110 1.10 5.02 15.08
N GLU A 111 1.62 4.40 16.14
CA GLU A 111 3.05 4.11 16.24
C GLU A 111 3.41 2.82 16.97
N ASP A 112 4.57 2.27 16.61
CA ASP A 112 5.26 1.21 17.36
C ASP A 112 4.51 -0.13 17.49
N LEU A 113 3.87 -0.60 16.42
CA LEU A 113 3.17 -1.89 16.40
C LEU A 113 3.18 -2.56 15.02
N ALA A 114 2.75 -3.81 14.96
CA ALA A 114 2.50 -4.52 13.71
C ALA A 114 1.04 -4.93 13.54
N ILE A 115 0.61 -5.04 12.28
CA ILE A 115 -0.66 -5.62 11.86
C ILE A 115 -0.33 -6.75 10.87
N GLU A 116 -0.79 -7.95 11.16
CA GLU A 116 -0.43 -9.15 10.39
C GLU A 116 -1.66 -9.89 9.88
N ASP A 117 -1.54 -10.46 8.67
CA ASP A 117 -2.44 -11.48 8.11
C ASP A 117 -3.92 -11.09 8.04
N THR A 118 -4.21 -9.84 7.65
CA THR A 118 -5.59 -9.39 7.41
C THR A 118 -6.17 -9.99 6.12
N VAL A 119 -7.48 -10.22 6.10
CA VAL A 119 -8.17 -10.72 4.89
C VAL A 119 -8.14 -9.68 3.76
N GLY A 120 -8.26 -8.40 4.10
CA GLY A 120 -8.13 -7.25 3.20
C GLY A 120 -7.09 -6.27 3.76
N ASP A 121 -7.36 -4.98 3.66
CA ASP A 121 -6.37 -3.93 3.99
C ASP A 121 -5.89 -3.99 5.45
N ALA A 122 -4.58 -3.85 5.69
CA ALA A 122 -4.05 -3.95 7.04
C ALA A 122 -4.39 -2.71 7.89
N LEU A 123 -3.94 -1.54 7.46
CA LEU A 123 -4.26 -0.24 8.05
C LEU A 123 -4.87 0.68 7.01
N LYS A 124 -6.17 0.96 7.14
CA LYS A 124 -6.87 1.92 6.29
C LYS A 124 -7.23 3.18 7.05
N VAL A 125 -6.72 4.32 6.61
CA VAL A 125 -7.12 5.64 7.10
C VAL A 125 -7.93 6.31 6.00
N ASN A 126 -9.25 6.31 6.16
CA ASN A 126 -10.17 6.83 5.18
C ASN A 126 -10.63 8.22 5.59
N GLU A 127 -10.33 9.20 4.74
CA GLU A 127 -10.58 10.61 4.99
C GLU A 127 -9.84 11.15 6.23
N GLY A 128 -9.85 12.47 6.39
CA GLY A 128 -9.29 13.14 7.56
C GLY A 128 -8.01 13.93 7.27
N ARG A 129 -7.54 14.64 8.30
CA ARG A 129 -6.35 15.50 8.20
C ARG A 129 -5.37 15.22 9.33
N ASN A 130 -4.10 15.55 9.11
CA ASN A 130 -3.03 15.45 10.10
C ASN A 130 -2.86 14.01 10.59
N ILE A 131 -2.42 13.14 9.68
CA ILE A 131 -2.28 11.71 9.90
C ILE A 131 -0.80 11.37 10.08
N VAL A 132 -0.46 10.70 11.18
CA VAL A 132 0.90 10.23 11.45
C VAL A 132 0.91 8.72 11.60
N ILE A 133 1.63 8.04 10.71
CA ILE A 133 1.85 6.60 10.73
C ILE A 133 3.36 6.40 10.87
N ARG A 134 3.80 5.95 12.06
CA ARG A 134 5.23 5.94 12.39
C ARG A 134 5.68 4.61 12.97
N ARG A 135 6.73 3.99 12.42
CA ARG A 135 7.26 2.72 12.94
C ARG A 135 6.16 1.65 13.09
N VAL A 136 5.32 1.54 12.07
CA VAL A 136 4.28 0.51 11.95
C VAL A 136 4.74 -0.53 10.94
N ARG A 137 4.58 -1.82 11.25
CA ARG A 137 4.79 -2.92 10.28
C ARG A 137 3.46 -3.50 9.82
N THR A 138 3.29 -3.71 8.53
CA THR A 138 2.22 -4.52 7.95
C THR A 138 2.83 -5.70 7.21
N GLU A 139 2.31 -6.91 7.44
CA GLU A 139 2.87 -8.11 6.85
C GLU A 139 1.84 -9.20 6.61
N TRP A 140 1.87 -9.79 5.41
CA TRP A 140 1.29 -11.10 5.13
C TRP A 140 2.38 -12.16 5.24
N THR A 141 2.31 -12.95 6.30
CA THR A 141 3.42 -13.81 6.75
C THR A 141 3.59 -15.07 5.89
N ASN A 142 2.63 -15.35 5.01
CA ASN A 142 2.73 -16.37 3.96
C ASN A 142 3.57 -15.92 2.75
N GLY A 143 4.02 -14.66 2.71
CA GLY A 143 4.74 -14.09 1.57
C GLY A 143 3.81 -13.70 0.41
N PRO A 144 4.36 -13.37 -0.78
CA PRO A 144 3.57 -12.99 -1.96
C PRO A 144 2.49 -14.01 -2.31
N ASP A 145 1.23 -13.60 -2.22
CA ASP A 145 0.07 -14.41 -2.57
C ASP A 145 -1.06 -13.48 -3.05
N THR A 146 -1.75 -13.87 -4.13
CA THR A 146 -2.88 -13.11 -4.68
C THR A 146 -4.07 -13.03 -3.72
N GLU A 147 -4.18 -13.97 -2.77
CA GLU A 147 -5.23 -13.95 -1.75
C GLU A 147 -4.89 -13.07 -0.53
N ASN A 148 -3.71 -12.45 -0.50
CA ASN A 148 -3.38 -11.47 0.52
C ASN A 148 -4.24 -10.21 0.38
N GLY A 149 -4.36 -9.47 1.46
CA GLY A 149 -5.00 -8.16 1.43
C GLY A 149 -4.30 -7.18 0.49
N ALA A 150 -5.08 -6.27 -0.08
CA ALA A 150 -4.62 -5.38 -1.13
C ALA A 150 -3.59 -4.39 -0.60
N TYR A 151 -3.91 -3.65 0.46
CA TYR A 151 -3.07 -2.54 0.92
C TYR A 151 -2.53 -2.74 2.33
N GLY A 152 -1.22 -2.55 2.51
CA GLY A 152 -0.58 -2.55 3.82
C GLY A 152 -0.90 -1.28 4.60
N ILE A 153 -0.23 -0.18 4.25
CA ILE A 153 -0.51 1.16 4.78
C ILE A 153 -1.37 1.90 3.75
N TYR A 154 -2.58 2.33 4.13
CA TYR A 154 -3.57 2.87 3.19
C TYR A 154 -4.28 4.14 3.70
N PRO A 155 -3.58 5.28 3.81
CA PRO A 155 -4.23 6.60 3.82
C PRO A 155 -4.84 6.93 2.44
N VAL A 156 -6.12 7.34 2.46
CA VAL A 156 -6.85 7.71 1.25
C VAL A 156 -7.81 8.86 1.50
N GLN A 157 -7.88 9.80 0.56
CA GLN A 157 -8.66 11.04 0.70
C GLN A 157 -8.25 11.86 1.95
N THR A 158 -6.95 11.85 2.26
CA THR A 158 -6.37 12.49 3.44
C THR A 158 -5.57 13.74 3.10
N GLU A 159 -5.34 14.60 4.08
CA GLU A 159 -4.48 15.79 3.96
C GLU A 159 -3.48 15.88 5.10
N ASN A 160 -2.25 16.29 4.81
CA ASN A 160 -1.12 16.37 5.76
C ASN A 160 -0.81 15.00 6.37
N VAL A 161 -0.17 14.14 5.57
CA VAL A 161 0.16 12.76 5.97
C VAL A 161 1.65 12.59 6.14
N LEU A 162 2.06 12.07 7.29
CA LEU A 162 3.42 11.59 7.55
C LEU A 162 3.43 10.07 7.68
N VAL A 163 4.08 9.39 6.74
CA VAL A 163 4.45 7.98 6.82
C VAL A 163 5.96 7.91 7.07
N ASP A 164 6.38 7.45 8.25
CA ASP A 164 7.78 7.54 8.68
C ASP A 164 8.28 6.25 9.36
N GLY A 165 9.28 5.61 8.75
CA GLY A 165 9.88 4.40 9.32
C GLY A 165 8.95 3.19 9.31
N VAL A 166 8.00 3.11 8.37
CA VAL A 166 7.08 1.97 8.28
C VAL A 166 7.71 0.82 7.49
N VAL A 167 7.20 -0.39 7.72
CA VAL A 167 7.59 -1.59 6.98
C VAL A 167 6.34 -2.24 6.39
N ALA A 168 6.31 -2.52 5.09
CA ALA A 168 5.17 -3.18 4.44
C ALA A 168 5.63 -4.36 3.58
N ILE A 169 5.07 -5.54 3.84
CA ILE A 169 5.53 -6.79 3.26
C ILE A 169 4.35 -7.65 2.78
N GLY A 170 4.39 -8.12 1.53
CA GLY A 170 3.49 -9.14 1.02
C GLY A 170 2.10 -8.67 0.58
N ALA A 171 1.86 -7.37 0.44
CA ALA A 171 0.58 -6.84 -0.02
C ALA A 171 0.30 -7.24 -1.48
N SER A 172 -0.92 -7.70 -1.78
CA SER A 172 -1.32 -8.11 -3.13
C SER A 172 -1.58 -6.93 -4.07
N ASP A 173 -1.66 -5.71 -3.52
CA ASP A 173 -1.67 -4.47 -4.28
C ASP A 173 -0.43 -3.64 -3.90
N ALA A 174 -0.56 -2.69 -2.99
CA ALA A 174 0.54 -1.83 -2.56
C ALA A 174 0.91 -2.01 -1.09
N GLY A 175 2.21 -2.14 -0.82
CA GLY A 175 2.72 -2.20 0.55
C GLY A 175 2.46 -0.89 1.28
N ILE A 176 2.94 0.21 0.72
CA ILE A 176 2.66 1.57 1.19
C ILE A 176 1.91 2.29 0.08
N TYR A 177 0.63 2.57 0.30
CA TYR A 177 -0.23 3.28 -0.63
C TYR A 177 -0.63 4.63 -0.04
N VAL A 178 -0.61 5.68 -0.85
CA VAL A 178 -1.26 6.96 -0.52
C VAL A 178 -2.06 7.45 -1.71
N GLY A 179 -3.38 7.54 -1.52
CA GLY A 179 -4.32 7.79 -2.62
C GLY A 179 -5.15 9.05 -2.43
N GLN A 180 -5.43 9.77 -3.52
CA GLN A 180 -6.41 10.86 -3.55
C GLN A 180 -6.16 11.91 -2.45
N SER A 181 -4.89 12.10 -2.07
CA SER A 181 -4.51 12.84 -0.87
C SER A 181 -3.77 14.13 -1.21
N ARG A 182 -3.45 14.94 -0.19
CA ARG A 182 -2.74 16.21 -0.34
C ARG A 182 -1.68 16.40 0.73
N ASN A 183 -0.50 16.91 0.34
CA ASN A 183 0.63 17.15 1.24
C ASN A 183 1.04 15.87 1.99
N VAL A 184 1.80 15.03 1.31
CA VAL A 184 2.19 13.70 1.79
C VAL A 184 3.71 13.62 1.91
N VAL A 185 4.20 13.04 3.01
CA VAL A 185 5.61 12.67 3.17
C VAL A 185 5.69 11.19 3.50
N VAL A 186 6.38 10.42 2.65
CA VAL A 186 6.74 9.02 2.89
C VAL A 186 8.26 8.91 3.00
N LYS A 187 8.76 8.59 4.19
CA LYS A 187 10.21 8.54 4.42
C LYS A 187 10.70 7.44 5.34
N ASN A 188 12.00 7.16 5.27
CA ASN A 188 12.71 6.18 6.12
C ASN A 188 12.07 4.78 6.11
N SER A 189 11.25 4.45 5.11
CA SER A 189 10.37 3.29 5.13
C SER A 189 10.90 2.17 4.25
N ARG A 190 10.39 0.96 4.46
CA ARG A 190 10.81 -0.25 3.75
C ARG A 190 9.62 -0.99 3.16
N ALA A 191 9.60 -1.17 1.85
CA ALA A 191 8.57 -1.93 1.14
C ALA A 191 9.21 -3.10 0.39
N GLU A 192 8.77 -4.33 0.71
CA GLU A 192 9.32 -5.54 0.11
C GLU A 192 8.25 -6.57 -0.25
N TYR A 193 8.47 -7.29 -1.35
CA TYR A 193 7.62 -8.42 -1.72
C TYR A 193 6.14 -8.05 -1.91
N ASN A 194 5.84 -6.81 -2.26
CA ASN A 194 4.51 -6.33 -2.64
C ASN A 194 4.37 -6.33 -4.18
N VAL A 195 3.17 -6.14 -4.72
CA VAL A 195 3.05 -5.80 -6.15
C VAL A 195 3.64 -4.42 -6.38
N ALA A 196 3.06 -3.37 -5.80
CA ALA A 196 3.67 -2.06 -5.70
C ALA A 196 4.36 -1.90 -4.33
N GLY A 197 5.64 -1.57 -4.32
CA GLY A 197 6.33 -1.28 -3.06
C GLY A 197 5.74 -0.03 -2.38
N ILE A 198 5.85 1.10 -3.07
CA ILE A 198 5.25 2.37 -2.67
C ILE A 198 4.41 2.89 -3.82
N GLU A 199 3.16 3.25 -3.58
CA GLU A 199 2.26 3.82 -4.58
C GLU A 199 1.73 5.18 -4.12
N ILE A 200 1.90 6.19 -4.97
CA ILE A 200 1.33 7.51 -4.84
C ILE A 200 0.30 7.68 -5.95
N GLU A 201 -0.98 7.49 -5.61
CA GLU A 201 -2.09 7.50 -6.55
C GLU A 201 -2.88 8.82 -6.42
N ASN A 202 -3.11 9.52 -7.51
CA ASN A 202 -4.00 10.70 -7.58
C ASN A 202 -3.77 11.73 -6.46
N THR A 203 -2.51 11.87 -6.03
CA THR A 203 -2.11 12.67 -4.87
C THR A 203 -1.44 13.97 -5.29
N VAL A 204 -1.77 15.06 -4.62
CA VAL A 204 -1.22 16.40 -4.89
C VAL A 204 -0.17 16.74 -3.85
N HIS A 205 1.06 16.98 -4.30
CA HIS A 205 2.22 17.24 -3.45
C HIS A 205 2.62 16.06 -2.57
N ALA A 206 3.60 15.27 -3.02
CA ALA A 206 4.15 14.16 -2.28
C ALA A 206 5.68 14.16 -2.30
N ASP A 207 6.30 13.96 -1.14
CA ASP A 207 7.73 13.69 -0.99
C ASP A 207 7.93 12.23 -0.61
N VAL A 208 8.64 11.47 -1.44
CA VAL A 208 8.96 10.05 -1.23
C VAL A 208 10.46 9.89 -1.19
N PHE A 209 11.05 9.78 0.02
CA PHE A 209 12.51 9.80 0.16
C PHE A 209 13.11 9.00 1.31
N ASP A 210 14.40 8.70 1.24
CA ASP A 210 15.12 7.86 2.22
C ASP A 210 14.45 6.48 2.42
N ASN A 211 13.74 5.97 1.42
CA ASN A 211 13.07 4.67 1.49
C ASN A 211 13.89 3.56 0.82
N VAL A 212 13.60 2.32 1.22
CA VAL A 212 14.10 1.11 0.58
C VAL A 212 12.92 0.36 -0.05
N ALA A 213 12.87 0.32 -1.38
CA ALA A 213 11.86 -0.42 -2.13
C ALA A 213 12.53 -1.53 -2.94
N ARG A 214 12.49 -2.76 -2.44
CA ARG A 214 13.22 -3.90 -3.03
C ARG A 214 12.40 -5.18 -3.10
N ASN A 215 12.69 -6.01 -4.08
CA ASN A 215 12.01 -7.29 -4.29
C ASN A 215 10.47 -7.17 -4.43
N ASN A 216 9.95 -6.01 -4.83
CA ASN A 216 8.53 -5.88 -5.21
C ASN A 216 8.36 -6.30 -6.68
N THR A 217 7.14 -6.23 -7.21
CA THR A 217 6.92 -6.31 -8.68
C THR A 217 7.34 -4.99 -9.34
N GLY A 218 6.87 -3.87 -8.78
CA GLY A 218 7.34 -2.51 -9.07
C GLY A 218 7.78 -1.81 -7.78
N GLY A 219 8.87 -1.04 -7.83
CA GLY A 219 9.43 -0.38 -6.66
C GLY A 219 8.59 0.80 -6.15
N VAL A 220 8.56 1.90 -6.91
CA VAL A 220 7.79 3.11 -6.61
C VAL A 220 6.88 3.47 -7.80
N LEU A 221 5.58 3.62 -7.57
CA LEU A 221 4.58 3.94 -8.57
C LEU A 221 4.00 5.34 -8.28
N VAL A 222 3.91 6.17 -9.31
CA VAL A 222 3.31 7.52 -9.25
C VAL A 222 2.23 7.60 -10.33
N PHE A 223 0.99 7.34 -9.95
CA PHE A 223 -0.10 7.04 -10.87
C PHE A 223 -1.22 8.08 -10.78
N ASN A 224 -1.89 8.33 -11.92
CA ASN A 224 -3.26 8.82 -11.93
C ASN A 224 -4.16 7.79 -12.60
N MET A 225 -5.22 7.43 -11.90
CA MET A 225 -6.27 6.55 -12.39
C MET A 225 -7.42 7.38 -13.01
N PRO A 226 -8.03 6.86 -14.10
CA PRO A 226 -9.06 7.57 -14.86
C PRO A 226 -10.39 7.71 -14.13
N ASP A 227 -10.70 6.86 -13.16
CA ASP A 227 -12.01 6.71 -12.53
C ASP A 227 -12.14 7.43 -11.18
N LEU A 228 -11.23 8.37 -10.87
CA LEU A 228 -11.14 9.03 -9.56
C LEU A 228 -11.40 10.55 -9.64
N PRO A 229 -11.92 11.17 -8.57
CA PRO A 229 -12.42 12.55 -8.59
C PRO A 229 -11.34 13.64 -8.47
N GLN A 230 -10.07 13.26 -8.36
CA GLN A 230 -8.94 14.17 -8.17
C GLN A 230 -7.77 13.71 -9.04
N LEU A 231 -7.11 14.64 -9.72
CA LEU A 231 -5.80 14.38 -10.32
C LEU A 231 -4.67 14.61 -9.32
N GLY A 232 -3.69 13.72 -9.36
CA GLY A 232 -2.41 13.88 -8.70
C GLY A 232 -1.41 14.64 -9.56
N HIS A 233 -0.52 15.37 -8.91
CA HIS A 233 0.62 16.04 -9.54
C HIS A 233 1.63 16.49 -8.48
N SER A 234 2.84 16.86 -8.92
CA SER A 234 3.87 17.45 -8.06
C SER A 234 4.44 16.48 -7.02
N THR A 235 4.83 15.30 -7.48
CA THR A 235 5.49 14.27 -6.66
C THR A 235 7.01 14.34 -6.82
N ARG A 236 7.75 14.26 -5.73
CA ARG A 236 9.22 14.19 -5.71
C ARG A 236 9.64 12.84 -5.14
N VAL A 237 10.35 12.05 -5.93
CA VAL A 237 10.91 10.74 -5.55
C VAL A 237 12.42 10.88 -5.48
N PHE A 238 13.00 10.86 -4.29
CA PHE A 238 14.42 11.17 -4.13
C PHE A 238 15.15 10.45 -3.00
N ASP A 239 16.46 10.31 -3.09
CA ASP A 239 17.31 9.68 -2.05
C ASP A 239 16.84 8.26 -1.65
N ASN A 240 16.16 7.52 -2.54
CA ASN A 240 15.70 6.16 -2.27
C ASN A 240 16.70 5.10 -2.79
N ASP A 241 16.66 3.90 -2.19
CA ASP A 241 17.27 2.69 -2.71
C ASP A 241 16.17 1.78 -3.30
N ILE A 242 16.13 1.69 -4.64
CA ILE A 242 15.07 1.03 -5.40
C ILE A 242 15.69 -0.08 -6.25
N THR A 243 15.82 -1.26 -5.67
CA THR A 243 16.66 -2.33 -6.23
C THR A 243 15.98 -3.69 -6.29
N GLY A 244 16.24 -4.44 -7.37
CA GLY A 244 15.85 -5.85 -7.43
C GLY A 244 14.34 -6.10 -7.44
N ASN A 245 13.52 -5.16 -7.92
CA ASN A 245 12.05 -5.29 -7.92
C ASN A 245 11.58 -6.25 -9.01
N ASN A 246 11.88 -7.54 -8.84
CA ASN A 246 11.70 -8.62 -9.82
C ASN A 246 10.71 -9.71 -9.39
N THR A 247 9.96 -9.49 -8.31
CA THR A 247 8.93 -10.44 -7.88
C THR A 247 7.85 -10.52 -8.95
N ALA A 248 7.40 -11.73 -9.26
CA ALA A 248 6.35 -11.92 -10.25
C ALA A 248 5.07 -11.22 -9.78
N ASN A 249 4.36 -10.56 -10.70
CA ASN A 249 3.12 -9.88 -10.36
C ASN A 249 2.08 -10.89 -9.83
N PHE A 250 1.57 -10.63 -8.63
CA PHE A 250 0.57 -11.45 -7.96
C PHE A 250 -0.70 -10.65 -7.63
N GLY A 251 -0.90 -9.50 -8.29
CA GLY A 251 -2.06 -8.66 -8.08
C GLY A 251 -3.35 -9.31 -8.53
N ALA A 252 -4.45 -8.95 -7.87
CA ALA A 252 -5.76 -9.49 -8.19
C ALA A 252 -6.11 -9.23 -9.67
N PRO A 253 -6.54 -10.24 -10.45
CA PRO A 253 -6.85 -10.06 -11.87
C PRO A 253 -7.87 -8.93 -12.10
N GLY A 254 -7.53 -7.98 -12.97
CA GLY A 254 -8.35 -6.80 -13.27
C GLY A 254 -8.08 -5.60 -12.35
N SER A 255 -7.26 -5.72 -11.31
CA SER A 255 -6.74 -4.55 -10.58
C SER A 255 -5.82 -3.73 -11.48
N ALA A 256 -5.60 -2.46 -11.14
CA ALA A 256 -4.70 -1.61 -11.91
C ALA A 256 -3.27 -2.14 -11.87
N VAL A 257 -2.80 -2.52 -10.68
CA VAL A 257 -1.44 -3.01 -10.48
C VAL A 257 -1.18 -4.40 -11.04
N ALA A 258 -2.20 -5.20 -11.35
CA ALA A 258 -2.03 -6.47 -12.08
C ALA A 258 -1.40 -6.27 -13.48
N SER A 259 -1.40 -5.02 -13.97
CA SER A 259 -0.75 -4.62 -15.21
C SER A 259 0.71 -4.18 -15.07
N VAL A 260 1.20 -4.02 -13.84
CA VAL A 260 2.59 -3.58 -13.58
C VAL A 260 3.57 -4.65 -14.07
N PRO A 261 4.47 -4.33 -15.02
CA PRO A 261 5.51 -5.26 -15.44
C PRO A 261 6.46 -5.54 -14.27
N ALA A 262 6.65 -6.82 -13.94
CA ALA A 262 7.67 -7.21 -12.98
C ALA A 262 9.05 -6.72 -13.45
N GLY A 263 9.96 -6.41 -12.53
CA GLY A 263 11.29 -5.94 -12.89
C GLY A 263 11.36 -4.45 -13.12
N THR A 264 10.49 -3.64 -12.52
CA THR A 264 10.48 -2.19 -12.75
C THR A 264 10.82 -1.41 -11.49
N GLY A 265 11.77 -0.48 -11.58
CA GLY A 265 12.19 0.36 -10.46
C GLY A 265 11.14 1.41 -10.09
N ILE A 266 11.06 2.48 -10.89
CA ILE A 266 10.10 3.57 -10.74
C ILE A 266 9.14 3.57 -11.93
N ILE A 267 7.84 3.74 -11.69
CA ILE A 267 6.82 3.83 -12.73
C ILE A 267 6.05 5.13 -12.59
N ILE A 268 5.95 5.86 -13.68
CA ILE A 268 5.04 7.01 -13.81
C ILE A 268 3.95 6.61 -14.79
N ASN A 269 2.69 6.74 -14.36
CA ASN A 269 1.54 6.59 -15.24
C ASN A 269 0.61 7.81 -15.18
N SER A 270 0.43 8.48 -16.32
CA SER A 270 -0.54 9.58 -16.49
C SER A 270 -0.42 10.69 -15.44
N ASN A 271 0.78 10.94 -14.91
CA ASN A 271 1.00 11.87 -13.81
C ASN A 271 1.89 13.03 -14.24
N ASP A 272 1.65 14.18 -13.63
CA ASP A 272 2.24 15.44 -14.00
C ASP A 272 3.19 15.97 -12.95
N LYS A 273 4.25 16.64 -13.42
CA LYS A 273 5.23 17.32 -12.58
C LYS A 273 5.82 16.32 -11.57
N VAL A 274 6.48 15.29 -12.07
CA VAL A 274 7.18 14.32 -11.22
C VAL A 274 8.68 14.58 -11.30
N GLU A 275 9.32 14.75 -10.16
CA GLU A 275 10.78 14.79 -10.07
C GLU A 275 11.33 13.46 -9.54
N ILE A 276 12.33 12.91 -10.23
CA ILE A 276 13.07 11.71 -9.82
C ILE A 276 14.54 12.10 -9.71
N PHE A 277 15.08 12.16 -8.49
CA PHE A 277 16.47 12.59 -8.31
C PHE A 277 17.22 11.96 -7.14
N ASN A 278 18.55 11.88 -7.23
CA ASN A 278 19.42 11.30 -6.20
C ASN A 278 19.06 9.86 -5.77
N ASN A 279 18.29 9.12 -6.58
CA ASN A 279 17.96 7.74 -6.25
C ASN A 279 19.08 6.80 -6.67
N ARG A 280 19.23 5.69 -5.94
CA ARG A 280 19.96 4.51 -6.40
C ARG A 280 18.94 3.52 -6.95
N VAL A 281 18.96 3.28 -8.25
CA VAL A 281 17.98 2.41 -8.92
C VAL A 281 18.71 1.38 -9.77
N GLY A 282 18.41 0.10 -9.60
CA GLY A 282 19.13 -0.94 -10.34
C GLY A 282 18.65 -2.36 -10.06
N ASP A 283 19.26 -3.32 -10.73
CA ASP A 283 18.94 -4.75 -10.67
C ASP A 283 17.48 -5.06 -11.06
N ASN A 284 16.88 -4.24 -11.94
CA ASN A 284 15.48 -4.32 -12.35
C ASN A 284 15.36 -4.93 -13.76
N LYS A 285 14.73 -6.09 -13.92
CA LYS A 285 14.74 -6.87 -15.17
C LYS A 285 14.07 -6.19 -16.38
N THR A 286 13.14 -5.27 -16.16
CA THR A 286 12.38 -4.54 -17.19
C THR A 286 12.92 -3.14 -17.44
N ALA A 287 12.96 -2.27 -16.42
CA ALA A 287 13.45 -0.89 -16.54
C ALA A 287 13.78 -0.29 -15.18
N ASN A 288 14.71 0.67 -15.12
CA ASN A 288 14.92 1.47 -13.91
C ASN A 288 13.81 2.53 -13.76
N VAL A 289 13.44 3.21 -14.84
CA VAL A 289 12.31 4.14 -14.89
C VAL A 289 11.43 3.80 -16.09
N LEU A 290 10.15 3.58 -15.85
CA LEU A 290 9.13 3.36 -16.87
C LEU A 290 8.11 4.51 -16.84
N ILE A 291 7.96 5.21 -17.96
CA ILE A 291 7.03 6.33 -18.11
C ILE A 291 5.97 5.93 -19.13
N SER A 292 4.71 6.06 -18.75
CA SER A 292 3.58 5.65 -19.56
C SER A 292 2.39 6.60 -19.44
N SER A 293 1.61 6.66 -20.51
CA SER A 293 0.28 7.22 -20.57
C SER A 293 -0.77 6.18 -20.22
N ALA A 294 -2.01 6.61 -19.99
CA ALA A 294 -3.13 5.71 -19.75
C ALA A 294 -3.39 4.78 -20.95
N PHE A 295 -2.99 5.17 -22.17
CA PHE A 295 -3.21 4.40 -23.38
C PHE A 295 -2.37 3.13 -23.47
N SER A 296 -1.24 3.10 -22.77
CA SER A 296 -0.36 1.93 -22.67
C SER A 296 -0.62 1.07 -21.44
N ALA A 297 -1.50 1.51 -20.53
CA ALA A 297 -1.90 0.73 -19.37
C ALA A 297 -2.90 -0.37 -19.76
N ALA A 298 -2.87 -1.52 -19.06
CA ALA A 298 -3.77 -2.63 -19.42
C ALA A 298 -5.26 -2.31 -19.17
N TYR A 299 -5.56 -1.32 -18.32
CA TYR A 299 -6.93 -0.84 -18.08
C TYR A 299 -7.42 0.18 -19.14
N SER A 300 -6.61 0.47 -20.17
CA SER A 300 -6.96 1.38 -21.25
C SER A 300 -8.28 0.97 -21.93
N GLY A 301 -9.27 1.86 -21.92
CA GLY A 301 -10.59 1.61 -22.51
C GLY A 301 -11.50 0.67 -21.72
N GLU A 302 -11.06 0.16 -20.57
CA GLU A 302 -11.85 -0.71 -19.70
C GLU A 302 -12.59 0.04 -18.58
N ARG A 303 -12.09 1.23 -18.20
CA ARG A 303 -12.61 2.04 -17.10
C ARG A 303 -13.38 3.26 -17.57
N GLU A 304 -14.38 3.66 -16.79
CA GLU A 304 -14.99 4.97 -16.95
C GLU A 304 -13.93 6.05 -16.71
N THR A 305 -13.98 7.11 -17.51
CA THR A 305 -13.01 8.20 -17.44
C THR A 305 -13.68 9.44 -16.88
N ALA A 306 -13.14 9.97 -15.79
CA ALA A 306 -13.52 11.25 -15.22
C ALA A 306 -13.36 12.35 -16.28
N ALA A 307 -14.25 13.33 -16.26
CA ALA A 307 -14.33 14.35 -17.32
C ALA A 307 -13.05 15.19 -17.44
N ASP A 308 -12.33 15.33 -16.33
CA ASP A 308 -11.08 16.08 -16.21
C ASP A 308 -9.84 15.17 -16.21
N PHE A 309 -9.97 13.87 -16.48
CA PHE A 309 -8.81 12.97 -16.50
C PHE A 309 -7.81 13.35 -17.60
N ASP A 310 -6.55 13.48 -17.19
CA ASP A 310 -5.42 13.64 -18.09
C ASP A 310 -4.69 12.30 -18.27
N PRO A 311 -4.70 11.69 -19.47
CA PRO A 311 -4.05 10.41 -19.71
C PRO A 311 -2.55 10.53 -19.98
N TYR A 312 -1.97 11.73 -20.04
CA TYR A 312 -0.59 11.94 -20.47
C TYR A 312 0.33 12.23 -19.29
N PRO A 313 1.58 11.72 -19.28
CA PRO A 313 2.59 12.20 -18.36
C PRO A 313 3.24 13.48 -18.88
N GLU A 314 3.23 14.56 -18.09
CA GLU A 314 3.86 15.84 -18.47
C GLU A 314 4.80 16.41 -17.40
N ALA A 315 5.78 17.19 -17.85
CA ALA A 315 6.79 17.85 -17.01
C ALA A 315 7.55 16.90 -16.06
N ILE A 316 7.91 15.71 -16.54
CA ILE A 316 8.72 14.73 -15.80
C ILE A 316 10.19 15.17 -15.82
N PHE A 317 10.84 15.23 -14.66
CA PHE A 317 12.23 15.66 -14.56
C PHE A 317 13.09 14.62 -13.83
N ILE A 318 14.08 14.08 -14.54
CA ILE A 318 14.93 12.97 -14.08
C ILE A 318 16.38 13.44 -14.06
N TYR A 319 17.02 13.48 -12.89
CA TYR A 319 18.36 14.05 -12.73
C TYR A 319 19.10 13.55 -11.48
N ASP A 320 20.43 13.54 -11.50
CA ASP A 320 21.30 13.16 -10.39
C ASP A 320 21.05 11.76 -9.79
N ASN A 321 20.45 10.83 -10.54
CA ASN A 321 20.25 9.43 -10.16
C ASN A 321 21.48 8.57 -10.49
N SER A 322 21.67 7.52 -9.68
CA SER A 322 22.66 6.47 -9.91
C SER A 322 21.96 5.22 -10.44
N PHE A 323 21.95 5.04 -11.76
CA PHE A 323 21.40 3.85 -12.40
C PHE A 323 22.39 2.67 -12.43
N GLY A 324 21.92 1.51 -12.00
CA GLY A 324 22.58 0.20 -12.12
C GLY A 324 21.99 -0.63 -13.25
N GLU A 325 22.31 -1.91 -13.30
CA GLU A 325 21.85 -2.81 -14.37
C GLU A 325 20.32 -2.87 -14.46
N ALA A 326 19.77 -2.82 -15.68
CA ALA A 326 18.33 -2.99 -15.91
C ALA A 326 18.03 -3.59 -17.29
N GLY A 327 16.78 -4.00 -17.50
CA GLY A 327 16.24 -4.25 -18.83
C GLY A 327 16.72 -5.52 -19.54
N SER A 328 17.35 -6.43 -18.82
CA SER A 328 17.90 -7.67 -19.39
C SER A 328 16.85 -8.75 -19.67
N ALA A 329 15.69 -8.69 -19.04
CA ALA A 329 14.60 -9.64 -19.23
C ALA A 329 13.22 -8.98 -18.95
N PRO A 330 12.74 -8.09 -19.84
CA PRO A 330 11.46 -7.42 -19.66
C PRO A 330 10.29 -8.40 -19.53
N ASP A 331 9.36 -8.11 -18.62
CA ASP A 331 8.24 -9.00 -18.27
C ASP A 331 7.12 -9.05 -19.35
N ARG A 332 7.13 -8.12 -20.31
CA ARG A 332 6.15 -8.05 -21.41
C ARG A 332 6.78 -8.52 -22.72
N GLU A 333 6.04 -9.34 -23.47
CA GLU A 333 6.49 -9.90 -24.75
C GLU A 333 6.85 -8.78 -25.74
N GLU A 334 6.07 -7.70 -25.79
CA GLU A 334 6.33 -6.55 -26.65
C GLU A 334 7.61 -5.82 -26.27
N LEU A 335 7.88 -5.65 -24.96
CA LEU A 335 9.11 -5.02 -24.47
C LEU A 335 10.33 -5.91 -24.67
N ASP A 336 10.20 -7.23 -24.51
CA ASP A 336 11.29 -8.17 -24.78
C ASP A 336 11.59 -8.26 -26.30
N ALA A 337 10.56 -8.31 -27.14
CA ALA A 337 10.72 -8.24 -28.58
C ALA A 337 11.40 -6.93 -29.02
N LEU A 338 11.02 -5.80 -28.41
CA LEU A 338 11.68 -4.50 -28.63
C LEU A 338 13.15 -4.55 -28.19
N ARG A 339 13.44 -5.10 -27.02
CA ARG A 339 14.81 -5.28 -26.51
C ARG A 339 15.66 -6.06 -27.49
N VAL A 340 15.18 -7.23 -27.94
CA VAL A 340 15.89 -8.07 -28.92
C VAL A 340 16.07 -7.33 -30.25
N GLY A 341 15.02 -6.66 -30.73
CA GLY A 341 15.04 -5.95 -32.01
C GLY A 341 16.03 -4.79 -32.06
N LEU A 342 16.18 -4.03 -30.96
CA LEU A 342 17.04 -2.84 -30.90
C LEU A 342 18.44 -3.12 -30.36
N PHE A 343 18.56 -4.03 -29.39
CA PHE A 343 19.80 -4.24 -28.63
C PHE A 343 20.36 -5.65 -28.78
N GLY A 344 19.65 -6.55 -29.47
CA GLY A 344 20.06 -7.93 -29.71
C GLY A 344 19.73 -8.89 -28.57
N GLU A 345 19.92 -10.20 -28.81
CA GLU A 345 19.56 -11.28 -27.89
C GLU A 345 20.13 -11.13 -26.47
N THR A 346 21.37 -10.63 -26.36
CA THR A 346 22.07 -10.39 -25.09
C THR A 346 22.05 -8.92 -24.66
N GLY A 347 21.35 -8.07 -25.40
CA GLY A 347 21.19 -6.65 -25.09
C GLY A 347 20.18 -6.44 -23.97
N SER A 348 20.10 -5.21 -23.50
CA SER A 348 19.18 -4.80 -22.44
C SER A 348 18.47 -3.51 -22.83
N LEU A 349 17.23 -3.34 -22.37
CA LEU A 349 16.59 -2.03 -22.42
C LEU A 349 17.41 -1.02 -21.60
N PRO A 350 17.44 0.25 -22.02
CA PRO A 350 18.13 1.29 -21.26
C PRO A 350 17.42 1.61 -19.94
N ASP A 351 18.05 2.47 -19.12
CA ASP A 351 17.55 2.86 -17.81
C ASP A 351 16.13 3.41 -17.85
N ILE A 352 15.87 4.31 -18.80
CA ILE A 352 14.62 5.04 -18.92
C ILE A 352 13.88 4.55 -20.18
N VAL A 353 12.67 4.04 -19.97
CA VAL A 353 11.76 3.59 -21.03
C VAL A 353 10.52 4.48 -21.02
N TRP A 354 10.19 5.10 -22.15
CA TRP A 354 8.99 5.90 -22.32
C TRP A 354 8.09 5.32 -23.42
N ASP A 355 6.79 5.27 -23.17
CA ASP A 355 5.80 4.83 -24.16
C ASP A 355 5.76 5.70 -25.44
N GLY A 356 6.24 6.94 -25.35
CA GLY A 356 6.28 7.90 -26.46
C GLY A 356 4.98 8.66 -26.69
N ILE A 357 3.97 8.48 -25.83
CA ILE A 357 2.66 9.09 -25.99
C ILE A 357 2.62 10.38 -25.18
N ALA A 358 2.57 11.50 -25.90
CA ALA A 358 2.56 12.83 -25.31
C ALA A 358 1.29 13.59 -25.69
N ASN A 359 0.83 14.47 -24.80
CA ASN A 359 -0.34 15.30 -25.03
C ASN A 359 -0.15 16.14 -26.33
N PRO A 360 -1.03 16.01 -27.34
CA PRO A 360 -0.92 16.77 -28.58
C PRO A 360 -1.24 18.25 -28.42
N GLU A 361 -1.95 18.62 -27.35
CA GLU A 361 -2.34 20.00 -27.03
C GLU A 361 -1.37 20.67 -26.04
N ARG A 362 -0.29 19.97 -25.62
CA ARG A 362 0.68 20.52 -24.67
C ARG A 362 1.35 21.77 -25.21
N ASN A 363 1.79 22.62 -24.28
CA ASN A 363 2.65 23.72 -24.64
C ASN A 363 3.97 23.19 -25.22
N ALA A 364 4.23 23.48 -26.49
CA ALA A 364 5.44 23.03 -27.19
C ALA A 364 6.75 23.54 -26.57
N ASP A 365 6.69 24.61 -25.77
CA ASP A 365 7.84 25.15 -25.03
C ASP A 365 8.15 24.35 -23.75
N VAL A 366 7.25 23.46 -23.31
CA VAL A 366 7.44 22.58 -22.15
C VAL A 366 7.62 21.15 -22.65
N ALA A 367 8.81 20.60 -22.45
CA ALA A 367 9.06 19.19 -22.74
C ALA A 367 8.16 18.30 -21.86
N ALA A 368 7.71 17.17 -22.39
CA ALA A 368 6.97 16.20 -21.58
C ALA A 368 7.91 15.54 -20.54
N ILE A 369 9.16 15.28 -20.95
CA ILE A 369 10.18 14.61 -20.14
C ILE A 369 11.52 15.30 -20.39
N CYS A 370 12.15 15.75 -19.32
CA CYS A 370 13.54 16.20 -19.28
C CYS A 370 14.41 15.19 -18.52
N ILE A 371 15.54 14.82 -19.12
CA ILE A 371 16.53 13.90 -18.57
C ILE A 371 17.87 14.64 -18.51
N ALA A 372 18.37 14.86 -17.31
CA ALA A 372 19.66 15.50 -17.06
C ALA A 372 20.68 14.56 -16.40
N ASP A 373 20.34 13.27 -16.27
CA ASP A 373 21.26 12.25 -15.79
C ASP A 373 22.40 11.97 -16.77
N GLU A 374 23.63 12.19 -16.34
CA GLU A 374 24.81 11.94 -17.16
C GLU A 374 24.98 10.43 -17.43
N GLY A 375 24.95 10.03 -18.70
CA GLY A 375 25.19 8.66 -19.11
C GLY A 375 23.99 7.72 -18.99
N ALA A 376 22.82 8.22 -18.56
CA ALA A 376 21.59 7.44 -18.57
C ALA A 376 21.21 7.03 -19.99
N GLY A 377 20.86 5.76 -20.16
CA GLY A 377 20.24 5.27 -21.39
C GLY A 377 18.77 5.70 -21.46
N PHE A 378 18.26 5.86 -22.68
CA PHE A 378 16.86 6.16 -22.93
C PHE A 378 16.31 5.45 -24.17
N VAL A 379 15.04 5.06 -24.12
CA VAL A 379 14.28 4.67 -25.31
C VAL A 379 12.83 5.19 -25.24
N ASN A 380 12.41 5.85 -26.30
CA ASN A 380 11.01 6.02 -26.66
C ASN A 380 10.59 4.80 -27.50
N VAL A 381 9.59 4.06 -27.05
CA VAL A 381 9.18 2.80 -27.67
C VAL A 381 8.18 2.98 -28.81
N ASP A 382 7.65 4.19 -29.03
CA ASP A 382 6.68 4.50 -30.09
C ASP A 382 5.37 3.69 -29.99
N ALA A 383 4.81 3.58 -28.78
CA ALA A 383 3.65 2.73 -28.49
C ALA A 383 2.41 3.15 -29.30
N ALA A 384 2.17 4.45 -29.49
CA ALA A 384 1.02 4.95 -30.27
C ALA A 384 1.03 4.50 -31.75
N ASN A 385 2.20 4.16 -32.30
CA ASN A 385 2.34 3.65 -33.67
C ASN A 385 2.69 2.17 -33.70
N GLY A 386 2.43 1.43 -32.61
CA GLY A 386 2.66 -0.01 -32.53
C GLY A 386 4.13 -0.39 -32.59
N TYR A 387 5.01 0.39 -31.93
CA TYR A 387 6.44 0.15 -31.84
C TYR A 387 7.18 0.20 -33.19
N ALA A 388 6.63 0.95 -34.17
CA ALA A 388 7.11 0.95 -35.54
C ALA A 388 8.43 1.72 -35.72
N SER A 389 8.66 2.77 -34.93
CA SER A 389 9.83 3.65 -35.03
C SER A 389 10.36 4.06 -33.65
N PRO A 390 10.80 3.10 -32.82
CA PRO A 390 11.39 3.42 -31.53
C PRO A 390 12.67 4.24 -31.69
N SER A 391 12.96 5.10 -30.72
CA SER A 391 14.07 6.05 -30.77
C SER A 391 14.86 6.04 -29.46
N THR A 392 16.18 5.98 -29.57
CA THR A 392 17.12 6.17 -28.45
C THR A 392 17.73 7.57 -28.44
N ASP A 393 17.21 8.48 -29.27
CA ASP A 393 17.68 9.87 -29.33
C ASP A 393 17.28 10.63 -28.06
N LEU A 394 18.27 10.92 -27.22
CA LEU A 394 18.10 11.67 -25.98
C LEU A 394 18.10 13.19 -26.23
N ALA A 395 18.52 13.68 -27.40
CA ALA A 395 18.65 15.11 -27.65
C ALA A 395 17.36 15.93 -27.41
N PRO A 396 16.15 15.44 -27.75
CA PRO A 396 14.90 16.13 -27.43
C PRO A 396 14.59 16.22 -25.93
N HIS A 397 15.22 15.38 -25.11
CA HIS A 397 15.02 15.25 -23.67
C HIS A 397 16.13 15.94 -22.86
N ALA A 398 17.17 16.47 -23.50
CA ALA A 398 18.25 17.21 -22.87
C ALA A 398 17.80 18.64 -22.48
N CYS A 399 16.96 18.73 -21.45
CA CYS A 399 16.35 19.95 -20.95
C CYS A 399 16.24 19.95 -19.42
N SER A 400 15.59 20.97 -18.85
CA SER A 400 15.32 21.07 -17.42
C SER A 400 13.93 21.66 -17.16
N HIS A 401 13.27 21.19 -16.11
CA HIS A 401 12.06 21.81 -15.57
C HIS A 401 12.35 22.66 -14.33
N GLU A 402 11.41 23.51 -13.95
CA GLU A 402 11.44 24.17 -12.65
C GLU A 402 11.32 23.12 -11.55
N LYS A 403 12.23 23.15 -10.57
CA LYS A 403 12.23 22.23 -9.44
C LYS A 403 11.05 22.53 -8.53
N LEU A 404 10.37 21.50 -8.07
CA LEU A 404 9.23 21.57 -7.18
C LEU A 404 9.67 21.91 -5.76
N PRO A 405 8.86 22.70 -5.04
CA PRO A 405 9.13 23.00 -3.64
C PRO A 405 8.97 21.75 -2.77
N PRO A 406 9.66 21.68 -1.61
CA PRO A 406 9.40 20.63 -0.63
C PRO A 406 7.99 20.65 -0.08
N VAL A 407 7.47 19.46 0.23
CA VAL A 407 6.21 19.33 0.95
C VAL A 407 6.41 19.81 2.38
N SER A 408 5.53 20.69 2.85
CA SER A 408 5.48 21.12 4.25
C SER A 408 4.20 20.57 4.87
N LEU A 409 4.35 19.79 5.94
CA LEU A 409 3.21 19.28 6.70
C LEU A 409 2.85 20.23 7.84
N GLU A 410 1.60 20.67 7.88
CA GLU A 410 1.04 21.42 9.01
C GLU A 410 0.39 20.43 10.00
N LEU A 411 1.20 19.57 10.62
CA LEU A 411 0.71 18.66 11.66
C LEU A 411 0.35 19.50 12.90
N GLY A 412 -0.92 19.43 13.34
CA GLY A 412 -1.38 20.08 14.57
C GLY A 412 -0.49 19.72 15.76
N SER A 413 -0.20 20.70 16.62
CA SER A 413 0.68 20.57 17.78
C SER A 413 0.11 19.72 18.91
#